data_AF-A0A8C2FGS0-F1
#
_entry.id   AF-A0A8C2FGS0-F1
#
_cell.length_a   1.000
_cell.length_b   1.000
_cell.length_c   1.000
_cell.angle_alpha   90.00
_cell.angle_beta   90.00
_cell.angle_gamma   90.00
#
_symmetry.space_group_name_H-M   'P 1'
#
loop_
_entity.id
_entity.type
_entity.pdbx_description
1 polymer ?
#
loop_
_entity_poly.entity_id
_entity_poly.type
_entity_poly.pdbx_seq_one_letter_code
_entity_poly.pdbx_strand_id
1 'polypeptide(L)' 'MVQAKTWVLKQHFEGFPKDTDFELKLEQLSEPRDGEVLLEAVFLSVDPYMRRVRMQAGDVMIGTQVAK' A
#
# COMPACT_ATOMS: atom_id res chain seq x y z
N MET A 1 0.83 16.84 11.57
CA MET A 1 0.26 15.54 11.19
C MET A 1 0.59 15.26 9.73
N VAL A 2 1.07 14.05 9.42
CA VAL A 2 1.52 13.67 8.06
C VAL A 2 0.43 12.89 7.34
N GLN A 3 0.14 13.25 6.09
CA GLN A 3 -0.84 12.56 5.26
C GLN A 3 -0.12 11.56 4.34
N ALA A 4 -0.40 10.27 4.51
CA ALA A 4 0.12 9.21 3.68
C ALA A 4 -0.83 8.93 2.50
N LYS A 5 -0.25 8.52 1.37
CA LYS A 5 -0.97 8.00 0.20
C LYS A 5 -0.80 6.50 0.15
N THR A 6 -1.90 5.75 0.13
CA THR A 6 -1.88 4.28 0.14
C THR A 6 -2.67 3.73 -1.04
N TRP A 7 -2.10 2.76 -1.74
CA TRP A 7 -2.81 1.99 -2.75
C TRP A 7 -3.55 0.85 -2.08
N VAL A 8 -4.84 0.74 -2.33
CA VAL A 8 -5.73 -0.26 -1.77
C VAL A 8 -6.24 -1.18 -2.87
N LEU A 9 -6.30 -2.48 -2.60
CA LEU A 9 -6.97 -3.43 -3.46
C LEU A 9 -8.48 -3.22 -3.35
N LYS A 10 -9.08 -2.55 -4.32
CA LYS A 10 -10.52 -2.26 -4.31
C LYS A 10 -11.36 -3.52 -4.54
N GLN A 11 -10.87 -4.40 -5.40
CA GLN A 11 -11.54 -5.66 -5.75
C GLN A 11 -10.52 -6.68 -6.28
N HIS A 12 -10.87 -7.95 -6.28
CA HIS A 12 -10.00 -9.00 -6.80
C HIS A 12 -9.83 -8.92 -8.32
N PHE A 13 -8.61 -9.22 -8.78
CA PHE A 13 -8.28 -9.21 -10.21
C PHE A 13 -9.01 -10.32 -10.97
N GLU A 14 -9.81 -9.92 -11.96
CA GLU A 14 -10.38 -10.81 -12.97
C GLU A 14 -9.52 -10.77 -14.24
N GLY A 15 -8.68 -11.80 -14.41
CA GLY A 15 -7.66 -11.80 -15.45
C GLY A 15 -6.44 -10.95 -15.07
N PHE A 16 -6.02 -10.07 -15.98
CA PHE A 16 -4.97 -9.08 -15.73
C PHE A 16 -5.50 -7.93 -14.86
N PRO A 17 -4.70 -7.43 -13.90
CA PRO A 17 -5.08 -6.26 -13.11
C PRO A 17 -5.40 -5.05 -14.00
N LYS A 18 -6.42 -4.30 -13.59
CA LYS A 18 -6.86 -3.06 -14.22
C LYS A 18 -6.72 -1.92 -13.21
N ASP A 19 -6.62 -0.69 -13.70
CA ASP A 19 -6.55 0.49 -12.83
C ASP A 19 -7.76 0.56 -11.87
N THR A 20 -8.93 0.10 -12.30
CA THR A 20 -10.16 0.05 -11.51
C THR A 20 -10.13 -0.93 -10.35
N ASP A 21 -9.17 -1.87 -10.35
CA ASP A 21 -9.00 -2.84 -9.26
C ASP A 21 -8.27 -2.21 -8.07
N PHE A 22 -7.72 -1.01 -8.24
CA PHE A 22 -7.00 -0.27 -7.21
C PHE A 22 -7.70 1.05 -6.86
N GLU A 23 -7.45 1.53 -5.66
CA GLU A 23 -7.91 2.83 -5.17
C GLU A 23 -6.78 3.53 -4.42
N LEU A 24 -6.56 4.81 -4.71
CA LEU A 24 -5.62 5.64 -3.94
C LEU A 24 -6.36 6.30 -2.78
N LYS A 25 -5.97 6.00 -1.54
CA LYS A 25 -6.53 6.61 -0.33
C LYS A 25 -5.54 7.55 0.34
N LEU A 26 -6.09 8.54 1.03
CA LEU A 26 -5.34 9.44 1.90
C LEU A 26 -5.59 9.03 3.35
N GLU A 27 -4.51 8.83 4.10
CA GLU A 27 -4.56 8.43 5.50
C GLU A 27 -3.83 9.46 6.35
N GLN A 28 -4.45 9.87 7.47
CA GLN A 28 -3.83 10.78 8.41
C GLN A 28 -3.06 9.99 9.46
N LEU A 29 -1.73 10.06 9.43
CA LEU A 29 -0.88 9.38 10.41
C LEU A 29 -0.80 10.18 11.71
N SER A 30 -0.87 9.46 12.83
CA SER A 30 -0.54 9.99 14.16
C SER A 30 0.96 10.22 14.30
N GLU A 31 1.35 10.98 15.31
CA GLU A 31 2.77 11.09 15.66
C GLU A 31 3.30 9.75 16.17
N PRO A 32 4.55 9.36 15.83
CA PRO A 32 5.16 8.13 16.33
C PRO A 32 5.24 8.11 17.86
N ARG A 33 4.98 6.94 18.45
CA ARG A 33 5.18 6.71 19.88
C ARG A 33 6.64 6.33 20.16
N ASP A 34 6.98 6.16 21.44
CA ASP A 34 8.32 5.75 21.84
C ASP A 34 8.72 4.42 21.17
N GLY A 35 9.88 4.42 20.52
CA GLY A 35 10.39 3.29 19.73
C GLY A 35 9.81 3.13 18.32
N GLU A 36 8.82 3.93 17.92
CA GLU A 36 8.30 3.94 16.54
C GLU A 36 9.05 4.96 15.68
N VAL A 37 9.06 4.73 14.36
CA VAL A 37 9.65 5.65 13.38
C VAL A 37 8.63 6.00 12.30
N LEU A 38 8.67 7.25 11.84
CA LEU A 38 7.96 7.68 10.65
C LEU A 38 8.91 7.56 9.45
N LEU A 39 8.46 6.89 8.41
CA LEU A 39 9.25 6.61 7.21
C LEU A 39 8.61 7.24 5.97
N GLU A 40 9.42 7.87 5.12
CA GLU A 40 8.97 8.36 3.81
C GLU A 40 9.49 7.45 2.69
N ALA A 41 8.56 6.85 1.93
CA ALA A 41 8.88 6.01 0.79
C ALA A 41 9.69 6.79 -0.27
N VAL A 42 10.86 6.27 -0.66
CA VAL A 42 11.65 6.82 -1.78
C VAL A 42 11.52 5.91 -3.00
N PHE A 43 11.49 4.59 -2.78
CA PHE A 43 11.28 3.59 -3.83
C PHE A 43 10.31 2.52 -3.35
N LEU A 44 9.45 2.03 -4.24
CA LEU A 44 8.51 0.92 -3.99
C LEU A 44 8.77 -0.20 -4.98
N SER A 45 8.79 -1.44 -4.50
CA SER A 45 8.90 -2.64 -5.35
C SER A 45 7.53 -3.07 -5.86
N VAL A 46 7.49 -3.63 -7.07
CA VAL A 46 6.33 -4.33 -7.64
C VAL A 46 6.79 -5.67 -8.18
N ASP A 47 6.18 -6.75 -7.71
CA ASP A 47 6.72 -8.10 -7.89
C ASP A 47 5.63 -9.10 -8.31
N PRO A 48 5.96 -10.13 -9.11
CA PRO A 48 4.98 -11.11 -9.56
C PRO A 48 4.23 -11.83 -8.42
N TYR A 49 4.86 -12.00 -7.26
CA TYR A 49 4.23 -12.68 -6.12
C TYR A 49 2.99 -11.92 -5.62
N MET A 50 2.95 -10.59 -5.79
CA MET A 50 1.83 -9.75 -5.35
C MET A 50 0.50 -10.17 -5.97
N ARG A 51 0.53 -10.80 -7.15
CA ARG A 51 -0.66 -11.34 -7.81
C ARG A 51 -1.26 -12.55 -7.09
N ARG A 52 -0.45 -13.34 -6.37
CA ARG A 52 -0.84 -14.64 -5.81
C ARG A 52 -1.10 -14.60 -4.31
N VAL A 53 -0.68 -13.55 -3.63
CA VAL A 53 -0.93 -13.40 -2.19
C VAL A 53 -2.44 -13.27 -1.96
N ARG A 54 -2.93 -13.96 -0.93
CA ARG A 54 -4.33 -13.84 -0.51
C ARG A 54 -4.50 -12.50 0.19
N MET A 55 -5.22 -11.60 -0.45
CA MET A 55 -5.66 -10.31 0.09
C MET A 55 -7.19 -10.26 0.05
N GLN A 56 -7.80 -9.33 0.76
CA GLN A 56 -9.23 -9.04 0.69
C GLN A 56 -9.45 -7.66 0.04
N ALA A 57 -10.65 -7.44 -0.49
CA ALA A 57 -11.03 -6.11 -0.94
C ALA A 57 -11.00 -5.13 0.25
N GLY A 58 -10.28 -4.03 0.09
CA GLY A 58 -10.02 -3.04 1.13
C GLY A 58 -8.63 -3.12 1.76
N ASP A 59 -7.86 -4.19 1.52
CA ASP A 59 -6.49 -4.32 2.01
C ASP A 59 -5.54 -3.34 1.30
N VAL A 60 -4.59 -2.78 2.04
CA VAL A 60 -3.48 -2.01 1.45
C VAL A 60 -2.60 -2.96 0.64
N MET A 61 -2.19 -2.52 -0.55
CA MET A 61 -1.29 -3.26 -1.42
C MET A 61 0.00 -3.64 -0.70
N ILE A 62 0.29 -4.94 -0.71
CA ILE A 62 1.52 -5.48 -0.15
C ILE A 62 2.73 -5.07 -1.00
N GLY A 63 3.90 -5.04 -0.38
CA GLY A 63 5.15 -4.80 -1.06
C GLY A 63 6.24 -4.41 -0.09
N THR A 64 7.37 -4.01 -0.64
CA THR A 64 8.51 -3.51 0.12
C THR A 64 8.88 -2.12 -0.40
N GLN A 65 9.46 -1.32 0.47
CA GLN A 65 9.93 0.02 0.16
C GLN A 65 11.35 0.22 0.65
N VAL A 66 12.08 1.10 -0.03
CA VAL A 66 13.25 1.79 0.52
C VAL A 66 12.78 3.16 0.96
N ALA A 67 12.99 3.48 2.24
CA ALA A 67 12.52 4.71 2.85
C ALA A 67 13.69 5.50 3.48
N LYS A 68 13.46 6.81 3.65
CA LYS A 68 14.31 7.71 4.43
C LYS A 68 13.65 8.04 5.77
#